data_AF-A0A9X8VB74-F1
#
_entry.id   AF-A0A9X8VB74-F1
#
_cell.length_a   1.000
_cell.length_b   1.000
_cell.length_c   1.000
_cell.angle_alpha   90.00
_cell.angle_beta   90.00
_cell.angle_gamma   90.00
#
_symmetry.space_group_name_H-M   'P 1'
#
loop_
_entity.id
_entity.type
_entity.pdbx_description
1 polymer ?
#
loop_
_entity_poly.entity_id
_entity_poly.type
_entity_poly.pdbx_seq_one_letter_code
_entity_poly.pdbx_strand_id
1 'polypeptide(L)' 'WADLSVQATIVGKLWDHLEERFPVAWPQEFRRATDDKGITTSYAMAIARQESAWNPKAQSPVGATGLMQ' A
#
# COMPACT_ATOMS: atom_id res chain seq x y z
N TRP A 1 1.67 0.85 11.27
CA TRP A 1 2.83 1.31 10.48
C TRP A 1 3.08 0.31 9.36
N ALA A 2 2.27 0.38 8.31
CA ALA A 2 2.33 -0.55 7.19
C ALA A 2 3.64 -0.36 6.38
N ASP A 3 4.07 0.89 6.26
CA ASP A 3 5.34 1.33 5.70
C ASP A 3 6.55 0.68 6.40
N LEU A 4 6.60 0.73 7.73
CA LEU A 4 7.70 0.14 8.51
C LEU A 4 7.72 -1.39 8.43
N SER A 5 6.54 -2.04 8.38
CA SER A 5 6.42 -3.50 8.20
C SER A 5 6.98 -3.95 6.85
N VAL A 6 6.64 -3.22 5.78
CA VAL A 6 7.17 -3.49 4.43
C VAL A 6 8.66 -3.22 4.37
N GLN A 7 9.16 -2.15 4.99
CA GLN A 7 10.59 -1.85 5.03
C GLN A 7 11.38 -2.93 5.76
N ALA A 8 10.89 -3.41 6.90
CA ALA A 8 11.55 -4.46 7.70
C ALA A 8 11.65 -5.79 6.93
N THR A 9 10.58 -6.20 6.24
CA THR A 9 10.59 -7.44 5.44
C THR A 9 11.52 -7.36 4.22
N ILE A 10 11.67 -6.19 3.60
CA ILE A 10 12.64 -5.96 2.52
C ILE A 10 14.08 -6.09 3.04
N VAL A 11 14.42 -5.40 4.14
CA VAL A 11 15.78 -5.42 4.72
C VAL A 11 16.14 -6.81 5.23
N GLY A 12 15.20 -7.49 5.87
CA GLY A 12 15.38 -8.86 6.39
C GLY A 12 15.33 -9.96 5.34
N LYS A 13 15.07 -9.64 4.06
CA LYS A 13 14.83 -10.62 2.98
C LYS A 13 13.76 -11.66 3.34
N LEU A 14 12.75 -11.25 4.11
CA LEU A 14 11.67 -12.09 4.61
C LEU A 14 10.59 -12.25 3.54
N TRP A 15 10.94 -12.86 2.40
CA TRP A 15 10.05 -12.90 1.23
C TRP A 15 8.80 -13.76 1.46
N ASP A 16 8.90 -14.76 2.32
CA ASP A 16 7.79 -15.68 2.64
C ASP A 16 6.85 -15.16 3.73
N HIS A 17 7.19 -14.03 4.37
CA HIS A 17 6.35 -13.35 5.37
C HIS A 17 5.28 -12.50 4.69
N LEU A 18 4.28 -13.16 4.11
CA LEU A 18 3.24 -12.52 3.30
C LEU A 18 2.36 -11.55 4.09
N GLU A 19 2.02 -11.85 5.35
CA GLU A 19 1.17 -10.97 6.16
C GLU A 19 1.84 -9.62 6.44
N GLU A 20 3.14 -9.63 6.73
CA GLU A 20 3.92 -8.43 7.03
C GLU A 20 4.32 -7.64 5.77
N ARG A 21 4.36 -8.32 4.61
CA ARG A 21 4.63 -7.72 3.28
C ARG A 21 3.39 -7.10 2.64
N PHE A 22 2.21 -7.60 2.99
CA PHE A 22 0.91 -7.14 2.49
C PHE A 22 -0.03 -6.77 3.65
N PRO A 23 0.34 -5.78 4.47
CA PRO A 23 -0.52 -5.36 5.57
C PRO A 23 -1.85 -4.81 5.03
N VAL A 24 -2.95 -5.15 5.69
CA VAL A 24 -4.27 -4.58 5.42
C VAL A 24 -4.32 -3.17 5.99
N ALA A 25 -3.74 -2.22 5.26
CA ALA A 25 -3.65 -0.82 5.65
C ALA A 25 -4.89 -0.04 5.16
N TRP A 26 -5.49 0.75 6.05
CA TRP A 26 -6.67 1.60 5.77
C TRP A 26 -7.87 0.89 5.08
N PRO A 27 -8.33 -0.27 5.58
CA PRO A 27 -9.37 -1.06 4.91
C PRO A 27 -10.72 -0.33 4.78
N GLN A 28 -11.06 0.57 5.71
CA GLN A 28 -12.32 1.32 5.64
C GLN A 28 -12.25 2.42 4.58
N GLU A 29 -11.11 3.08 4.45
CA GLU A 29 -10.86 4.14 3.50
C GLU A 29 -10.85 3.59 2.08
N PHE A 30 -10.17 2.46 1.85
CA PHE A 30 -10.22 1.78 0.55
C PHE A 30 -11.61 1.27 0.22
N ARG A 31 -12.35 0.72 1.20
CA ARG A 31 -13.74 0.29 0.98
C ARG A 31 -14.62 1.48 0.59
N ARG A 32 -14.60 2.58 1.36
CA ARG A 32 -15.35 3.81 1.03
C ARG A 32 -14.97 4.39 -0.33
N ALA A 33 -13.68 4.35 -0.69
CA ALA A 33 -13.20 4.87 -1.96
C ALA A 33 -13.48 3.95 -3.16
N THR A 34 -13.96 2.72 -2.94
CA THR A 34 -14.29 1.76 -4.01
C THR A 34 -15.77 1.36 -4.04
N ASP A 35 -16.55 1.72 -3.03
CA ASP A 35 -17.97 1.35 -2.85
C ASP A 35 -18.86 1.77 -4.04
N ASP A 36 -18.53 2.89 -4.68
CA ASP A 36 -19.24 3.46 -5.82
C ASP A 36 -18.50 3.25 -7.16
N LYS A 37 -17.45 2.43 -7.18
CA LYS A 37 -16.59 2.22 -8.36
C LYS A 37 -16.65 0.78 -8.85
N GLY A 38 -16.49 0.59 -10.16
CA GLY A 38 -16.38 -0.74 -10.79
C GLY A 38 -15.07 -1.48 -10.51
N ILE A 39 -14.30 -1.09 -9.48
CA ILE A 39 -13.02 -1.69 -9.10
C ILE A 39 -13.14 -2.33 -7.72
N THR A 40 -12.47 -3.46 -7.53
CA THR A 40 -12.45 -4.13 -6.22
C THR A 40 -11.53 -3.39 -5.24
N THR A 41 -11.88 -3.44 -3.96
CA THR A 41 -11.03 -2.90 -2.87
C THR A 41 -9.63 -3.54 -2.89
N SER A 42 -9.54 -4.85 -3.15
CA SER A 42 -8.26 -5.55 -3.25
C SER A 42 -7.38 -5.04 -4.38
N TYR A 43 -7.97 -4.69 -5.53
CA TYR A 43 -7.24 -4.12 -6.66
C TYR A 43 -6.68 -2.74 -6.34
N ALA A 44 -7.49 -1.85 -5.74
CA ALA A 44 -7.03 -0.53 -5.32
C ALA A 44 -5.88 -0.59 -4.29
N MET A 45 -5.98 -1.55 -3.35
CA MET A 45 -4.93 -1.81 -2.36
C MET A 45 -3.64 -2.36 -2.99
N ALA A 46 -3.74 -3.21 -4.01
CA ALA A 46 -2.59 -3.73 -4.73
C ALA A 46 -1.81 -2.62 -5.45
N ILE A 47 -2.52 -1.68 -6.07
CA ILE A 47 -1.89 -0.50 -6.69
C ILE A 47 -1.21 0.37 -5.64
N ALA A 48 -1.89 0.70 -4.53
CA ALA A 48 -1.29 1.49 -3.46
C ALA A 48 -0.01 0.85 -2.88
N ARG A 49 0.00 -0.48 -2.75
CA ARG A 49 1.17 -1.26 -2.31
C ARG A 49 2.34 -1.14 -3.29
N GLN A 50 2.08 -1.17 -4.60
CA GLN A 50 3.11 -1.06 -5.63
C GLN A 50 3.67 0.36 -5.71
N GLU A 51 2.78 1.35 -5.69
CA GLU A 51 3.11 2.75 -5.93
C GLU A 51 3.84 3.40 -4.75
N SER A 52 3.31 3.26 -3.53
CA SER A 52 3.83 3.98 -2.36
C SER A 52 4.46 3.11 -1.29
N ALA A 53 4.40 1.78 -1.43
CA ALA A 53 4.70 0.83 -0.37
C ALA A 53 3.97 1.17 0.96
N TRP A 54 2.75 1.71 0.87
CA TRP A 54 1.92 2.18 1.98
C TRP A 54 2.41 3.46 2.69
N ASN A 55 3.32 4.22 2.09
CA ASN A 55 3.76 5.49 2.63
C ASN A 55 2.84 6.65 2.15
N PRO A 56 2.00 7.24 3.02
CA PRO A 56 1.11 8.34 2.65
C PRO A 56 1.84 9.65 2.32
N LYS A 57 3.15 9.72 2.60
CA LYS A 57 4.03 10.85 2.27
C LYS A 57 5.03 10.48 1.17
N ALA A 58 4.81 9.38 0.43
CA ALA A 58 5.64 9.02 -0.71
C ALA A 58 5.66 10.17 -1.71
N GLN A 59 6.85 10.54 -2.19
CA GLN A 59 7.04 11.59 -3.17
C GLN A 59 8.04 11.13 -4.23
N SER A 60 7.64 11.09 -5.50
CA SER A 60 8.54 10.70 -6.59
C SER A 60 9.46 11.85 -7.00
N PRO A 61 10.59 11.57 -7.69
CA PRO A 61 11.48 12.60 -8.23
C PRO A 61 10.79 13.57 -9.21
N VAL A 62 9.64 13.18 -9.78
CA VAL A 62 8.86 13.95 -10.76
C VAL A 62 7.58 14.57 -10.17
N GLY A 63 7.36 14.44 -8.86
CA GLY A 63 6.30 15.15 -8.13
C GLY A 63 5.00 14.37 -7.86
N ALA A 64 4.95 13.06 -8.11
CA ALA A 64 3.82 12.22 -7.67
C ALA A 64 3.81 12.14 -6.13
N THR A 65 2.64 12.22 -5.50
CA THR A 65 2.49 12.30 -4.03
C THR A 65 1.35 11.44 -3.50
N GLY A 66 1.65 10.66 -2.45
CA GLY A 66 0.64 10.01 -1.61
C GLY A 66 0.59 8.49 -1.75
N LEU A 67 -0.48 7.91 -1.21
CA LEU A 67 -0.65 6.45 -1.04
C LEU A 67 -0.75 5.67 -2.35
N MET A 68 -1.05 6.33 -3.46
CA MET A 68 -1.20 5.71 -4.78
C MET A 68 -0.21 6.28 -5.80
N GLN A 69 0.88 6.92 -5.34
CA GLN A 69 1.78 7.78 -6.14
C GLN A 69 1.04 8.91 -6.85
#